data_AF-A0A6I4IMJ2-F1
#
_entry.id   AF-A0A6I4IMJ2-F1
#
_cell.length_a   1.000
_cell.length_b   1.000
_cell.length_c   1.000
_cell.angle_alpha   90.00
_cell.angle_beta   90.00
_cell.angle_gamma   90.00
#
_symmetry.space_group_name_H-M   'P 1'
#
loop_
_entity.id
_entity.type
_entity.pdbx_description
1 polymer ?
#
loop_
_entity_poly.entity_id
_entity_poly.type
_entity_poly.pdbx_seq_one_letter_code
_entity_poly.pdbx_strand_id
1 'polypeptide(L)'
;SIQTCSEEMIQAIGNQHAEPYREYLRATRERLKATRHWLAQRLQGLEADDSNVIKSKDELLQPLLLCYRSLIDSNLPEIANGQLLD
;
A
#
# COMPACT_ATOMS: atom_id res chain seq x y z
N SER A 1 5.27 -13.58 10.15
CA SER A 1 4.87 -12.88 8.93
C SER A 1 4.00 -13.78 8.08
N ILE A 2 2.99 -13.23 7.43
CA ILE A 2 2.06 -13.98 6.58
C ILE A 2 2.73 -14.18 5.23
N GLN A 3 2.85 -15.43 4.78
CA GLN A 3 3.51 -15.79 3.50
C GLN A 3 2.49 -16.16 2.42
N THR A 4 1.33 -16.68 2.81
CA THR A 4 0.24 -17.05 1.90
C THR A 4 -0.50 -15.81 1.42
N CYS A 5 -0.69 -15.69 0.10
CA CYS A 5 -1.43 -14.62 -0.55
C CYS A 5 -2.09 -15.13 -1.84
N SER A 6 -3.04 -14.36 -2.37
CA SER A 6 -3.70 -14.67 -3.64
C SER A 6 -2.73 -14.55 -4.83
N GLU A 7 -3.07 -15.20 -5.95
CA GLU A 7 -2.30 -15.07 -7.20
C GLU A 7 -2.26 -13.63 -7.72
N GLU A 8 -3.36 -12.87 -7.55
CA GLU A 8 -3.44 -11.44 -7.87
C GLU A 8 -2.35 -10.65 -7.13
N MET A 9 -2.09 -10.99 -5.86
CA MET A 9 -1.05 -10.33 -5.06
C MET A 9 0.36 -10.66 -5.54
N ILE A 10 0.63 -11.91 -5.94
CA ILE A 10 1.91 -12.31 -6.51
C ILE A 10 2.16 -11.57 -7.83
N GLN A 11 1.14 -11.45 -8.69
CA GLN A 11 1.23 -10.68 -9.93
C GLN A 11 1.48 -9.20 -9.68
N ALA A 12 0.83 -8.62 -8.68
CA ALA A 12 1.00 -7.21 -8.32
C ALA A 12 2.40 -6.90 -7.75
N ILE A 13 3.03 -7.85 -7.05
CA ILE A 13 4.43 -7.74 -6.58
C ILE A 13 5.41 -8.04 -7.73
N GLY A 14 5.01 -8.88 -8.69
CA GLY A 14 5.80 -9.33 -9.82
C GLY A 14 6.68 -10.55 -9.53
N ASN A 15 6.72 -11.02 -8.28
CA ASN A 15 7.40 -12.25 -7.88
C ASN A 15 6.80 -12.84 -6.59
N GLN A 16 7.19 -14.07 -6.28
CA GLN A 16 6.88 -14.68 -4.98
C GLN A 16 7.83 -14.12 -3.92
N HIS A 17 7.27 -13.61 -2.82
CA HIS A 17 8.03 -12.99 -1.74
C HIS A 17 7.70 -13.64 -0.39
N ALA A 18 8.67 -13.67 0.53
CA ALA A 18 8.48 -14.24 1.88
C ALA A 18 7.56 -13.38 2.77
N GLU A 19 7.38 -12.11 2.43
CA GLU A 19 6.47 -11.17 3.09
C GLU A 19 5.67 -10.37 2.04
N PRO A 20 4.69 -11.00 1.35
CA PRO A 20 4.02 -10.39 0.20
C PRO A 20 3.30 -9.08 0.54
N TYR A 21 2.53 -9.06 1.63
CA TYR A 21 1.81 -7.86 2.07
C TYR A 21 2.73 -6.69 2.43
N ARG A 22 3.88 -6.99 3.04
CA ARG A 22 4.85 -5.94 3.41
C ARG A 22 5.54 -5.37 2.18
N GLU A 23 5.93 -6.22 1.24
CA GLU A 23 6.59 -5.76 0.03
C GLU A 23 5.62 -4.96 -0.83
N TYR A 24 4.39 -5.43 -1.00
CA TYR A 24 3.37 -4.71 -1.76
C TYR A 24 3.05 -3.32 -1.17
N LEU A 25 2.86 -3.24 0.16
CA LEU A 25 2.57 -1.97 0.83
C LEU A 25 3.79 -1.04 0.97
N ARG A 26 5.02 -1.53 0.70
CA ARG A 26 6.24 -0.74 0.77
C ARG A 26 6.17 0.46 -0.17
N ALA A 27 5.74 0.24 -1.42
CA ALA A 27 5.59 1.31 -2.40
C ALA A 27 4.59 2.37 -1.93
N THR A 28 3.41 1.96 -1.45
CA THR A 28 2.39 2.87 -0.90
C THR A 28 2.92 3.68 0.28
N ARG A 29 3.68 3.06 1.17
CA ARG A 29 4.31 3.74 2.32
C ARG A 29 5.33 4.79 1.88
N GLU A 30 6.15 4.50 0.88
CA GLU A 30 7.12 5.50 0.37
C GLU A 30 6.40 6.65 -0.35
N ARG A 31 5.32 6.39 -1.08
CA ARG A 31 4.47 7.43 -1.69
C ARG A 31 3.78 8.32 -0.64
N LEU A 32 3.33 7.76 0.48
CA LEU A 32 2.81 8.53 1.61
C LEU A 32 3.87 9.47 2.19
N LYS A 33 5.10 9.00 2.38
CA LYS A 33 6.21 9.84 2.85
C LYS A 33 6.53 10.95 1.86
N ALA A 34 6.58 10.62 0.56
CA ALA A 34 6.81 11.58 -0.51
C ALA A 34 5.71 12.67 -0.52
N THR A 35 4.45 12.27 -0.40
CA THR A 35 3.29 13.17 -0.28
C THR A 35 3.44 14.13 0.89
N ARG A 36 3.78 13.61 2.08
CA ARG A 36 3.98 14.44 3.28
C ARG A 36 5.14 15.41 3.12
N HIS A 37 6.25 14.95 2.54
CA HIS A 37 7.42 15.80 2.28
C HIS A 37 7.11 16.92 1.30
N TRP A 38 6.47 16.57 0.19
CA TRP A 38 6.03 17.52 -0.84
C TRP A 38 5.07 18.57 -0.27
N LEU A 39 4.07 18.16 0.52
CA LEU A 39 3.16 19.09 1.21
C LEU A 39 3.91 20.05 2.14
N ALA A 40 4.90 19.54 2.90
CA ALA A 40 5.71 20.37 3.79
C ALA A 40 6.53 21.43 3.03
N GLN A 41 7.10 21.07 1.87
CA GLN A 41 7.83 22.02 1.00
C GLN A 41 6.89 23.05 0.37
N ARG A 42 5.75 22.62 -0.15
CA ARG A 42 4.73 23.51 -0.73
C ARG A 42 4.20 24.52 0.29
N LEU A 43 3.99 24.09 1.54
CA LEU A 43 3.59 24.99 2.64
C LEU A 43 4.64 26.05 2.98
N GLN A 44 5.92 25.78 2.67
CA GLN A 44 7.03 26.74 2.81
C GLN A 44 7.21 27.63 1.56
N GLY A 45 6.36 27.47 0.53
CA GLY A 45 6.47 28.18 -0.74
C GLY A 45 7.58 27.66 -1.65
N LEU A 46 8.16 26.48 -1.35
CA LEU A 46 9.18 25.86 -2.18
C LEU A 46 8.52 25.03 -3.30
N GLU A 47 9.11 25.07 -4.49
CA GLU A 47 8.79 24.11 -5.54
C GLU A 47 9.37 22.73 -5.20
N ALA A 48 8.58 21.70 -5.46
CA ALA A 48 8.89 20.33 -5.12
C ALA A 48 8.27 19.37 -6.15
N ASP A 49 8.97 18.29 -6.45
CA ASP A 49 8.53 17.23 -7.36
C ASP A 49 7.32 16.49 -6.79
N ASP A 50 6.23 16.46 -7.57
CA ASP A 50 4.98 15.82 -7.22
C ASP A 50 4.78 14.46 -7.90
N SER A 51 5.79 13.94 -8.62
CA SER A 51 5.70 12.72 -9.43
C SER A 51 5.28 11.48 -8.63
N ASN A 52 5.69 11.39 -7.35
CA ASN A 52 5.39 10.25 -6.47
C ASN A 52 4.31 10.56 -5.42
N VAL A 53 3.66 11.71 -5.51
CA VAL A 53 2.63 12.15 -4.58
C VAL A 53 1.34 11.39 -4.84
N ILE A 54 0.60 11.11 -3.77
CA ILE A 54 -0.75 10.55 -3.82
C ILE A 54 -1.71 11.70 -4.09
N LYS A 55 -2.40 11.65 -5.25
CA LYS A 55 -3.26 12.73 -5.72
C LYS A 55 -4.75 12.47 -5.44
N SER A 56 -5.11 11.22 -5.23
CA SER A 56 -6.48 10.79 -4.98
C SER A 56 -6.57 9.76 -3.85
N LYS A 57 -7.76 9.65 -3.26
CA LYS A 57 -8.06 8.62 -2.23
C LYS A 57 -7.90 7.21 -2.80
N ASP A 58 -8.27 7.01 -4.06
CA ASP A 58 -8.24 5.69 -4.70
C ASP A 58 -6.83 5.14 -4.83
N GLU A 59 -5.83 5.99 -5.07
CA GLU A 59 -4.42 5.58 -5.11
C GLU A 59 -3.92 4.97 -3.79
N LEU A 60 -4.59 5.28 -2.67
CA LEU A 60 -4.30 4.71 -1.36
C LEU A 60 -5.23 3.54 -1.03
N LEU A 61 -6.51 3.61 -1.42
CA LEU A 61 -7.47 2.55 -1.18
C LEU A 61 -7.19 1.28 -2.01
N GLN A 62 -6.86 1.41 -3.29
CA GLN A 62 -6.63 0.26 -4.18
C GLN A 62 -5.63 -0.76 -3.60
N PRO A 63 -4.42 -0.36 -3.15
CA PRO A 63 -3.49 -1.32 -2.58
C PRO A 63 -3.98 -1.94 -1.26
N LEU A 64 -4.73 -1.19 -0.44
CA LEU A 64 -5.30 -1.73 0.80
C LEU A 64 -6.42 -2.74 0.51
N LEU A 65 -7.27 -2.47 -0.47
CA LEU A 65 -8.34 -3.38 -0.90
C LEU A 65 -7.79 -4.67 -1.50
N LEU A 66 -6.69 -4.61 -2.25
CA LEU A 66 -6.01 -5.81 -2.75
C LEU A 66 -5.49 -6.66 -1.58
N CYS A 67 -4.82 -6.04 -0.60
CA CYS A 67 -4.39 -6.74 0.62
C CYS A 67 -5.58 -7.39 1.35
N TYR A 68 -6.69 -6.65 1.50
CA TYR A 68 -7.91 -7.17 2.13
C TYR A 68 -8.43 -8.42 1.41
N ARG A 69 -8.63 -8.34 0.08
CA ARG A 69 -9.14 -9.47 -0.73
C ARG A 69 -8.21 -10.68 -0.63
N SER A 70 -6.90 -10.46 -0.77
CA SER A 70 -5.89 -11.51 -0.65
C SER A 70 -5.90 -12.20 0.73
N LEU A 71 -6.10 -11.44 1.82
CA LEU A 71 -6.24 -12.01 3.16
C LEU A 71 -7.52 -12.84 3.32
N ILE A 72 -8.64 -12.37 2.77
CA ILE A 72 -9.91 -13.12 2.78
C ILE A 72 -9.76 -14.42 1.98
N ASP A 73 -9.19 -14.36 0.79
CA ASP A 73 -8.96 -15.53 -0.08
C ASP A 73 -7.98 -16.54 0.55
N SER A 74 -7.01 -16.05 1.33
CA SER A 74 -6.07 -16.88 2.09
C SER A 74 -6.65 -17.44 3.39
N ASN A 75 -7.96 -17.27 3.62
CA ASN A 75 -8.67 -17.70 4.83
C ASN A 75 -8.13 -17.06 6.13
N LEU A 76 -7.72 -15.79 6.05
CA LEU A 76 -7.23 -14.97 7.16
C LEU A 76 -8.13 -13.75 7.46
N PRO A 77 -9.45 -13.93 7.66
CA PRO A 77 -10.39 -12.82 7.86
C PRO A 77 -10.17 -12.05 9.15
N GLU A 78 -9.64 -12.68 10.22
CA GLU A 78 -9.34 -11.98 11.48
C GLU A 78 -8.27 -10.89 11.30
N ILE A 79 -7.33 -11.11 10.38
CA ILE A 79 -6.28 -10.15 10.05
C ILE A 79 -6.82 -9.07 9.11
N ALA A 80 -7.62 -9.47 8.13
CA ALA A 80 -8.28 -8.54 7.20
C ALA A 80 -9.21 -7.56 7.93
N ASN A 81 -9.93 -8.05 8.94
CA ASN A 81 -10.89 -7.27 9.71
C ASN A 81 -10.30 -6.56 10.94
N GLY A 82 -8.99 -6.69 11.16
CA GLY A 82 -8.28 -5.98 12.23
C GLY A 82 -7.82 -4.59 11.79
N GLN A 83 -6.52 -4.32 11.95
CA GLN A 83 -5.90 -3.01 11.67
C GLN A 83 -6.01 -2.51 10.21
N LEU A 84 -6.56 -3.31 9.31
CA LEU A 84 -6.76 -2.91 7.92
C LEU A 84 -8.13 -2.24 7.68
N LEU A 85 -9.09 -2.42 8.59
CA LEU A 85 -10.38 -1.72 8.60
C LEU A 85 -10.39 -0.44 9.45
N ASP A 86 -9.43 -0.28 10.36
CA ASP A 86 -9.22 0.93 11.18
C ASP A 86 -8.57 2.08 10.37
#